data_AF-A0A956ZXJ3-F1
#
_entry.id   AF-A0A956ZXJ3-F1
#
_cell.length_a   1.000
_cell.length_b   1.000
_cell.length_c   1.000
_cell.angle_alpha   90.00
_cell.angle_beta   90.00
_cell.angle_gamma   90.00
#
_symmetry.space_group_name_H-M   'P 1'
#
loop_
_entity.id
_entity.type
_entity.pdbx_description
1 polymer ?
#
loop_
_entity_poly.entity_id
_entity_poly.type
_entity_poly.pdbx_seq_one_letter_code
_entity_poly.pdbx_strand_id
1 'polypeptide(L)'
;MLALFLSSILSGAIATAVMIVFLYLPLLWGGLYYDTLGAVGSVFLRKIDNRSRFLGAIILFFGGIMVAFIYGWFAYMFLNGTFGAPAYLISESPVRIDLFYPVLGLVGGFGQGMFMALITGFIVTDFHPFEEYRQITPLLISFFVGHAVYG
;
A
#
# COMPACT_ATOMS: atom_id res chain seq x y z
N MET A 1 16.81 -14.17 -10.57
CA MET A 1 16.62 -12.71 -10.61
C MET A 1 15.27 -12.33 -11.21
N LEU A 2 15.02 -12.62 -12.51
CA LEU A 2 13.74 -12.32 -13.16
C LEU A 2 12.52 -12.88 -12.41
N ALA A 3 12.59 -14.14 -11.95
CA ALA A 3 11.50 -14.76 -11.20
C ALA A 3 11.14 -14.02 -9.91
N LEU A 4 12.12 -13.47 -9.18
CA LEU A 4 11.88 -12.72 -7.93
C LEU A 4 11.24 -11.37 -8.23
N PHE A 5 11.66 -10.70 -9.29
CA PHE A 5 11.02 -9.45 -9.74
C PHE A 5 9.58 -9.68 -10.23
N LEU A 6 9.34 -10.70 -11.06
CA LEU A 6 8.00 -11.04 -11.53
C LEU A 6 7.07 -11.44 -10.38
N SER A 7 7.59 -12.21 -9.41
CA SER A 7 6.84 -12.56 -8.20
C SER A 7 6.53 -11.32 -7.36
N SER A 8 7.47 -10.38 -7.22
CA SER A 8 7.24 -9.14 -6.48
C SER A 8 6.18 -8.25 -7.15
N ILE A 9 6.23 -8.13 -8.48
CA ILE A 9 5.22 -7.41 -9.27
C ILE A 9 3.85 -8.05 -9.12
N LEU A 10 3.77 -9.38 -9.24
CA LEU A 10 2.51 -10.12 -9.11
C LEU A 10 1.93 -9.96 -7.70
N SER A 11 2.75 -10.14 -6.67
CA SER A 11 2.35 -9.92 -5.28
C SER A 11 1.87 -8.48 -5.05
N GLY A 12 2.58 -7.50 -5.62
CA GLY A 12 2.18 -6.08 -5.58
C GLY A 12 0.83 -5.83 -6.22
N ALA A 13 0.59 -6.39 -7.41
CA ALA A 13 -0.68 -6.26 -8.13
C ALA A 13 -1.85 -6.88 -7.34
N ILE A 14 -1.68 -8.11 -6.88
CA ILE A 14 -2.71 -8.83 -6.09
C ILE A 14 -3.01 -8.06 -4.82
N ALA A 15 -1.97 -7.71 -4.08
CA ALA A 15 -2.17 -7.05 -2.81
C ALA A 15 -2.81 -5.67 -3.03
N THR A 16 -2.50 -4.96 -4.13
CA THR A 16 -3.07 -3.62 -4.35
C THR A 16 -4.56 -3.71 -4.66
N ALA A 17 -4.95 -4.73 -5.41
CA ALA A 17 -6.36 -5.05 -5.62
C ALA A 17 -7.08 -5.35 -4.30
N VAL A 18 -6.45 -6.12 -3.40
CA VAL A 18 -6.99 -6.41 -2.06
C VAL A 18 -7.13 -5.13 -1.24
N MET A 19 -6.11 -4.26 -1.19
CA MET A 19 -6.21 -2.98 -0.46
C MET A 19 -7.35 -2.12 -0.99
N ILE A 20 -7.54 -2.03 -2.31
CA ILE A 20 -8.68 -1.29 -2.87
C ILE A 20 -9.99 -1.83 -2.34
N VAL A 21 -10.16 -3.15 -2.25
CA VAL A 21 -11.38 -3.74 -1.65
C VAL A 21 -11.51 -3.34 -0.18
N PHE A 22 -10.44 -3.43 0.61
CA PHE A 22 -10.47 -3.10 2.04
C PHE A 22 -10.69 -1.61 2.33
N LEU A 23 -10.19 -0.70 1.49
CA LEU A 23 -10.43 0.74 1.61
C LEU A 23 -11.91 1.10 1.53
N TYR A 24 -12.68 0.34 0.74
CA TYR A 24 -14.11 0.57 0.53
C TYR A 24 -14.98 -0.38 1.36
N LEU A 25 -14.39 -1.32 2.08
CA LEU A 25 -15.10 -2.27 2.92
C LEU A 25 -16.03 -1.60 3.94
N PRO A 26 -15.67 -0.45 4.57
CA PRO A 26 -16.57 0.25 5.48
C PRO A 26 -17.91 0.69 4.89
N LEU A 27 -18.01 0.85 3.57
CA LEU A 27 -19.28 1.15 2.91
C LEU A 27 -20.36 0.08 3.16
N LEU A 28 -19.95 -1.18 3.34
CA LEU A 28 -20.89 -2.30 3.47
C LEU A 28 -21.70 -2.25 4.77
N TRP A 29 -21.20 -1.57 5.81
CA TRP A 29 -21.88 -1.39 7.09
C TRP A 29 -22.17 0.08 7.42
N GLY A 30 -22.11 0.98 6.43
CA GLY A 30 -22.31 2.42 6.64
C GLY A 30 -21.24 3.07 7.51
N GLY A 31 -20.05 2.47 7.56
CA GLY A 31 -18.91 3.01 8.29
C GLY A 31 -18.30 4.24 7.61
N LEU A 32 -17.45 4.92 8.37
CA LEU A 32 -16.68 6.04 7.86
C LEU A 32 -15.63 5.54 6.85
N TYR A 33 -15.63 6.10 5.65
CA TYR A 33 -14.68 5.76 4.59
C TYR A 33 -14.19 7.03 3.90
N TYR A 34 -13.00 6.96 3.32
CA TYR A 34 -12.46 7.99 2.45
C TYR A 34 -12.49 7.49 1.01
N ASP A 35 -13.11 8.22 0.08
CA ASP A 35 -13.12 7.85 -1.35
C ASP A 35 -11.73 8.14 -1.97
N THR A 36 -10.75 7.30 -1.62
CA THR A 36 -9.33 7.44 -2.02
C THR A 36 -9.17 7.51 -3.53
N LEU A 37 -9.92 6.69 -4.28
CA LEU A 37 -9.86 6.68 -5.74
C LEU A 37 -10.42 7.99 -6.32
N GLY A 38 -11.55 8.46 -5.79
CA GLY A 38 -12.13 9.75 -6.15
C GLY A 38 -11.18 10.91 -5.85
N ALA A 39 -10.61 10.93 -4.65
CA ALA A 39 -9.64 11.94 -4.22
C ALA A 39 -8.45 12.01 -5.18
N VAL A 40 -7.73 10.88 -5.35
CA VAL A 40 -6.52 10.83 -6.20
C VAL A 40 -6.82 11.26 -7.63
N GLY A 41 -7.88 10.75 -8.26
CA GLY A 41 -8.21 11.12 -9.64
C GLY A 41 -8.68 12.57 -9.78
N SER A 42 -9.38 13.09 -8.78
CA SER A 42 -9.91 14.46 -8.80
C SER A 42 -8.83 15.53 -8.70
N VAL A 43 -7.64 15.20 -8.17
CA VAL A 43 -6.46 16.08 -8.22
C VAL A 43 -6.10 16.44 -9.66
N PHE A 44 -6.22 15.48 -10.58
CA PHE A 44 -5.88 15.65 -12.00
C PHE A 44 -7.07 16.15 -12.82
N LEU A 45 -8.25 15.54 -12.65
CA LEU A 45 -9.43 15.84 -13.48
C LEU A 45 -10.27 17.02 -12.96
N ARG A 46 -10.00 17.50 -11.74
CA ARG A 46 -10.73 18.61 -11.08
C ARG A 46 -12.24 18.38 -11.06
N LYS A 47 -12.68 17.11 -10.99
CA LYS A 47 -14.08 16.67 -10.93
C LYS A 47 -14.18 15.39 -10.11
N ILE A 48 -15.36 15.10 -9.57
CA ILE A 48 -15.64 13.91 -8.78
C ILE A 48 -16.69 13.09 -9.51
N ASP A 49 -16.23 12.25 -10.44
CA ASP A 49 -17.07 11.35 -11.22
C ASP A 49 -16.41 9.97 -11.35
N ASN A 50 -17.07 9.07 -12.08
CA ASN A 50 -16.55 7.72 -12.30
C ASN A 50 -15.23 7.70 -13.09
N ARG A 51 -14.95 8.72 -13.90
CA ARG A 51 -13.68 8.83 -14.64
C ARG A 51 -12.55 9.19 -13.70
N SER A 52 -12.78 10.07 -12.73
CA SER A 52 -11.82 10.37 -11.65
C SER A 52 -11.53 9.12 -10.83
N ARG A 53 -12.55 8.36 -10.41
CA ARG A 53 -12.34 7.11 -9.66
C ARG A 53 -11.54 6.07 -10.46
N PHE A 54 -11.84 5.92 -11.75
CA PHE A 54 -11.10 5.04 -12.63
C PHE A 54 -9.63 5.46 -12.78
N LEU A 55 -9.37 6.75 -12.98
CA LEU A 55 -8.01 7.28 -13.03
C LEU A 55 -7.27 7.08 -11.70
N GLY A 56 -7.95 7.34 -10.57
CA GLY A 56 -7.41 7.07 -9.24
C GLY A 56 -7.05 5.61 -9.04
N ALA A 57 -7.89 4.68 -9.52
CA ALA A 57 -7.61 3.24 -9.46
C ALA A 57 -6.36 2.87 -10.26
N ILE A 58 -6.20 3.43 -11.47
CA ILE A 58 -5.00 3.22 -12.29
C ILE A 58 -3.76 3.72 -11.55
N ILE A 59 -3.78 4.97 -11.08
CA ILE A 59 -2.63 5.60 -10.40
C ILE A 59 -2.23 4.78 -9.16
N LEU A 60 -3.21 4.42 -8.34
CA LEU A 60 -2.97 3.67 -7.11
C LEU A 60 -2.49 2.24 -7.40
N PHE A 61 -3.01 1.59 -8.44
CA PHE A 61 -2.54 0.27 -8.89
C PHE A 61 -1.09 0.28 -9.35
N PHE A 62 -0.71 1.23 -10.22
CA PHE A 62 0.69 1.37 -10.65
C PHE A 62 1.61 1.78 -9.50
N GLY A 63 1.15 2.66 -8.61
CA GLY A 63 1.87 3.03 -7.39
C GLY A 63 2.19 1.82 -6.52
N GLY A 64 1.19 0.95 -6.29
CA GLY A 64 1.36 -0.28 -5.53
C GLY A 64 2.35 -1.27 -6.16
N ILE A 65 2.32 -1.43 -7.49
CA ILE A 65 3.31 -2.24 -8.21
C ILE A 65 4.73 -1.68 -8.05
N MET A 66 4.89 -0.35 -8.18
CA MET A 66 6.21 0.29 -8.01
C MET A 66 6.76 0.09 -6.60
N VAL A 67 5.92 0.22 -5.58
CA VAL A 67 6.32 0.00 -4.19
C VAL A 67 6.68 -1.47 -3.93
N ALA A 68 5.88 -2.41 -4.45
CA ALA A 68 6.19 -3.84 -4.32
C ALA A 68 7.50 -4.23 -5.01
N PHE A 69 7.82 -3.59 -6.14
CA PHE A 69 9.12 -3.73 -6.79
C PHE A 69 10.26 -3.27 -5.87
N ILE A 70 10.10 -2.14 -5.17
CA ILE A 70 11.07 -1.64 -4.19
C ILE A 70 11.24 -2.64 -3.03
N TYR A 71 10.17 -3.24 -2.52
CA TYR A 71 10.27 -4.29 -1.49
C TYR A 71 10.99 -5.53 -1.98
N GLY A 72 10.71 -5.99 -3.20
CA GLY A 72 11.45 -7.08 -3.84
C GLY A 72 12.94 -6.78 -3.96
N TRP A 73 13.29 -5.53 -4.28
CA TRP A 73 14.69 -5.08 -4.32
C TRP A 73 15.36 -5.11 -2.94
N PHE A 74 14.69 -4.65 -1.88
CA PHE A 74 15.20 -4.75 -0.51
C PHE A 74 15.41 -6.21 -0.09
N ALA A 75 14.44 -7.09 -0.36
CA ALA A 75 14.57 -8.52 -0.09
C ALA A 75 15.77 -9.12 -0.84
N TYR A 76 15.97 -8.74 -2.11
CA TYR A 76 17.12 -9.17 -2.91
C TYR A 76 18.45 -8.71 -2.30
N MET A 77 18.52 -7.49 -1.78
CA MET A 77 19.70 -6.96 -1.10
C MET A 77 20.03 -7.76 0.17
N PHE A 78 19.04 -8.22 0.94
CA PHE A 78 19.28 -9.08 2.10
C PHE A 78 19.64 -10.52 1.73
N LEU A 79 19.15 -11.02 0.58
CA LEU A 79 19.47 -12.37 0.11
C LEU A 79 20.88 -12.47 -0.52
N ASN A 80 21.35 -11.41 -1.18
CA ASN A 80 22.57 -11.45 -2.01
C ASN A 80 23.59 -10.35 -1.70
N GLY A 81 23.25 -9.42 -0.80
CA GLY A 81 24.11 -8.29 -0.45
C GLY A 81 25.10 -8.61 0.66
N THR A 82 25.81 -7.57 1.09
CA THR A 82 26.85 -7.64 2.12
C THR A 82 26.29 -7.66 3.55
N PHE A 83 24.99 -7.38 3.72
CA PHE A 83 24.33 -7.38 5.02
C PHE A 83 23.77 -8.76 5.34
N GLY A 84 24.19 -9.34 6.46
CA GLY A 84 23.60 -10.58 6.95
C GLY A 84 22.16 -10.37 7.41
N ALA A 85 21.22 -11.07 6.80
CA ALA A 85 19.86 -11.13 7.31
C ALA A 85 19.80 -11.96 8.60
N PRO A 86 19.10 -11.51 9.66
CA PRO A 86 18.75 -12.35 10.79
C PRO A 86 17.96 -13.58 10.31
N ALA A 87 18.25 -14.76 10.85
CA ALA A 87 17.50 -15.97 10.54
C ALA A 87 16.49 -16.26 11.65
N TYR A 88 15.19 -16.11 11.35
CA TYR A 88 14.10 -16.41 12.27
C TYR A 88 13.38 -17.69 11.82
N LEU A 89 14.06 -18.82 11.99
CA LEU A 89 13.58 -20.11 11.50
C LEU A 89 12.48 -20.68 12.41
N ILE A 90 11.29 -20.93 11.85
CA ILE A 90 10.27 -21.71 12.54
C ILE A 90 10.45 -23.19 12.17
N SER A 91 11.07 -23.92 13.09
CA SER A 91 11.28 -25.37 13.04
C SER A 91 12.30 -25.86 11.99
N GLU A 92 12.81 -27.07 12.22
CA GLU A 92 13.69 -27.82 11.31
C GLU A 92 12.91 -28.50 10.17
N SER A 93 11.92 -27.80 9.59
CA SER A 93 11.19 -28.28 8.42
C SER A 93 12.13 -28.37 7.20
N PRO A 94 11.96 -29.36 6.30
CA PRO A 94 12.70 -29.40 5.03
C PRO A 94 12.52 -28.14 4.18
N VAL A 95 11.44 -27.39 4.41
CA VAL A 95 11.27 -26.03 3.89
C VAL A 95 11.74 -25.04 4.95
N ARG A 96 12.83 -24.33 4.68
CA ARG A 96 13.31 -23.24 5.54
C ARG A 96 12.30 -22.09 5.48
N ILE A 97 11.47 -21.97 6.52
CA ILE A 97 10.58 -20.83 6.71
C ILE A 97 11.31 -19.82 7.58
N ASP A 98 11.81 -18.75 6.96
CA ASP A 98 12.45 -17.64 7.65
C ASP A 98 11.46 -16.50 7.83
N LEU A 99 11.08 -16.21 9.08
CA LEU A 99 10.16 -15.13 9.41
C LEU A 99 10.74 -13.74 9.19
N PHE A 100 12.05 -13.60 8.97
CA PHE A 100 12.64 -12.30 8.71
C PHE A 100 11.98 -11.60 7.52
N TYR A 101 11.70 -12.31 6.43
CA TYR A 101 11.12 -11.71 5.23
C TYR A 101 9.65 -11.29 5.41
N PRO A 102 8.76 -12.12 6.00
CA PRO A 102 7.43 -11.66 6.43
C PRO A 102 7.48 -10.45 7.37
N VAL A 103 8.37 -10.46 8.39
CA VAL A 103 8.51 -9.33 9.33
C VAL A 103 9.03 -8.07 8.63
N LEU A 104 9.95 -8.22 7.68
CA LEU A 104 10.43 -7.12 6.85
C LEU A 104 9.30 -6.56 5.99
N GLY A 105 8.43 -7.42 5.46
CA GLY A 105 7.18 -7.03 4.79
C GLY A 105 6.25 -6.24 5.71
N LEU A 106 5.95 -6.78 6.90
CA LEU A 106 5.15 -6.14 7.97
C LEU A 106 5.64 -4.73 8.28
N VAL A 107 6.91 -4.61 8.65
CA VAL A 107 7.53 -3.34 9.05
C VAL A 107 7.62 -2.39 7.87
N GLY A 108 7.99 -2.90 6.69
CA GLY A 108 8.08 -2.13 5.46
C GLY A 108 6.73 -1.54 5.06
N GLY A 109 5.68 -2.35 5.03
CA GLY A 109 4.31 -1.97 4.67
C GLY A 109 3.69 -1.01 5.69
N PHE A 110 3.81 -1.31 6.98
CA PHE A 110 3.31 -0.44 8.04
C PHE A 110 4.06 0.91 8.09
N GLY A 111 5.39 0.87 8.02
CA GLY A 111 6.23 2.07 8.01
C GLY A 111 5.95 2.97 6.80
N GLN A 112 5.86 2.37 5.60
CA GLN A 112 5.47 3.08 4.39
C GLN A 112 4.05 3.64 4.51
N GLY A 113 3.09 2.86 5.01
CA GLY A 113 1.71 3.30 5.21
C GLY A 113 1.59 4.50 6.13
N MET A 114 2.29 4.49 7.26
CA MET A 114 2.35 5.63 8.18
C MET A 114 3.00 6.85 7.52
N PHE A 115 4.15 6.66 6.86
CA PHE A 115 4.84 7.75 6.19
C PHE A 115 3.98 8.40 5.10
N MET A 116 3.33 7.58 4.28
CA MET A 116 2.38 8.04 3.26
C MET A 116 1.17 8.70 3.90
N ALA A 117 0.60 8.15 4.98
CA ALA A 117 -0.54 8.75 5.67
C ALA A 117 -0.22 10.15 6.21
N LEU A 118 0.98 10.35 6.77
CA LEU A 118 1.42 11.64 7.30
C LEU A 118 1.62 12.66 6.18
N ILE A 119 2.41 12.32 5.16
CA ILE A 119 2.70 13.24 4.05
C ILE A 119 1.43 13.55 3.27
N THR A 120 0.66 12.53 2.93
CA THR A 120 -0.59 12.69 2.19
C THR A 120 -1.60 13.43 3.04
N GLY A 121 -1.61 13.22 4.37
CA GLY A 121 -2.33 14.02 5.34
C GLY A 121 -2.09 15.50 5.15
N PHE A 122 -0.85 15.97 5.34
CA PHE A 122 -0.50 17.38 5.18
C PHE A 122 -0.84 17.93 3.78
N ILE A 123 -0.55 17.17 2.72
CA ILE A 123 -0.77 17.64 1.36
C ILE A 123 -2.28 17.74 1.04
N VAL A 124 -3.05 16.72 1.40
CA VAL A 124 -4.47 16.65 1.06
C VAL A 124 -5.27 17.65 1.87
N THR A 125 -5.00 17.79 3.17
CA THR A 125 -5.76 18.71 4.03
C THR A 125 -5.65 20.15 3.57
N ASP A 126 -4.46 20.52 3.09
CA ASP A 126 -4.15 21.90 2.80
C ASP A 126 -4.38 22.24 1.32
N PHE A 127 -4.18 21.28 0.42
CA PHE A 127 -4.11 21.56 -1.02
C PHE A 127 -5.10 20.79 -1.90
N HIS A 128 -5.90 19.87 -1.35
CA HIS A 128 -6.86 19.14 -2.18
C HIS A 128 -7.90 20.09 -2.81
N PRO A 129 -8.24 19.98 -4.11
CA PRO A 129 -9.15 20.92 -4.78
C PRO A 129 -10.57 21.00 -4.21
N PHE A 130 -11.00 19.94 -3.52
CA PHE A 130 -12.34 19.82 -2.97
C PHE A 130 -12.27 19.69 -1.45
N GLU A 131 -13.09 20.47 -0.75
CA GLU A 131 -13.11 20.55 0.72
C GLU A 131 -13.54 19.23 1.39
N GLU A 132 -14.46 18.49 0.77
CA GLU A 132 -14.92 17.19 1.30
C GLU A 132 -13.80 16.16 1.46
N TYR A 133 -12.74 16.26 0.67
CA TYR A 133 -11.56 15.41 0.75
C TYR A 133 -10.48 15.94 1.70
N ARG A 134 -10.63 17.14 2.27
CA ARG A 134 -9.66 17.70 3.23
C ARG A 134 -9.84 17.17 4.65
N GLN A 135 -10.72 16.21 4.86
CA GLN A 135 -11.01 15.65 6.17
C GLN A 135 -9.92 14.66 6.63
N ILE A 136 -9.17 15.03 7.68
CA ILE A 136 -8.04 14.25 8.22
C ILE A 136 -8.47 12.86 8.73
N THR A 137 -9.51 12.81 9.55
CA THR A 137 -9.91 11.59 10.25
C THR A 137 -10.23 10.43 9.30
N PRO A 138 -11.12 10.59 8.29
CA PRO A 138 -11.38 9.51 7.33
C PRO A 138 -10.16 9.14 6.51
N LEU A 139 -9.33 10.11 6.14
CA LEU A 139 -8.08 9.86 5.42
C LEU A 139 -7.14 8.95 6.23
N LEU A 140 -6.84 9.33 7.48
CA LEU A 140 -5.94 8.56 8.34
C LEU A 140 -6.46 7.16 8.61
N ILE A 141 -7.74 7.01 8.98
CA ILE A 141 -8.35 5.70 9.25
C ILE A 141 -8.26 4.82 7.99
N SER A 142 -8.60 5.36 6.82
CA SER A 142 -8.55 4.60 5.57
C SER A 142 -7.12 4.17 5.23
N PHE A 143 -6.12 5.05 5.43
CA PHE A 143 -4.72 4.70 5.21
C PHE A 143 -4.21 3.63 6.20
N PHE A 144 -4.56 3.74 7.48
CA PHE A 144 -4.19 2.73 8.47
C PHE A 144 -4.83 1.37 8.17
N VAL A 145 -6.13 1.33 7.87
CA VAL A 145 -6.83 0.08 7.50
C VAL A 145 -6.23 -0.52 6.23
N GLY A 146 -6.03 0.30 5.19
CA GLY A 146 -5.49 -0.17 3.91
C GLY A 146 -4.07 -0.74 4.01
N HIS A 147 -3.20 -0.15 4.85
CA HIS A 147 -1.82 -0.61 5.00
C HIS A 147 -1.62 -1.65 6.12
N ALA A 148 -2.52 -1.74 7.10
CA ALA A 148 -2.48 -2.77 8.14
C ALA A 148 -2.83 -4.16 7.60
N VAL A 149 -3.65 -4.25 6.55
CA VAL A 149 -3.97 -5.53 5.86
C VAL A 149 -2.76 -6.10 5.11
N TYR A 150 -1.73 -5.30 4.92
CA TYR A 150 -0.62 -5.55 4.00
C TYR A 150 0.69 -5.92 4.67
N GLY A 151 0.77 -5.67 5.97
CA GLY A 151 1.91 -6.08 6.74
C GLY A 151 1.94 -7.60 6.82
#